data_AF-A0A6A6ZD43-F1
#
_entry.id   AF-A0A6A6ZD43-F1
#
_cell.length_a   1.000
_cell.length_b   1.000
_cell.length_c   1.000
_cell.angle_alpha   90.00
_cell.angle_beta   90.00
_cell.angle_gamma   90.00
#
_symmetry.space_group_name_H-M   'P 1'
#
loop_
_entity.id
_entity.type
_entity.pdbx_description
1 polymer ?
#
loop_
_entity_poly.entity_id
_entity_poly.type
_entity_poly.pdbx_seq_one_letter_code
_entity_poly.pdbx_strand_id
1 'polypeptide(L)'
;RTPSPDARTTSRVSKLIATLADIKHSIDIRTYFVLQNYHGHYFCPHCSPTDLLGSCGPTCPLLRPYHKSSTQPYALTPEWMQCAHLDAQLYKSLVDDVARHGDAVDAERLRQWEKAAEKLRRKGRNMAEQHAENGW
;
A
#
# COMPACT_ATOMS: atom_id res chain seq x y z
N ARG A 1 -32.61 -11.89 15.15
CA ARG A 1 -31.51 -12.88 15.11
C ARG A 1 -30.55 -12.40 14.04
N THR A 2 -29.37 -11.92 14.42
CA THR A 2 -28.29 -11.66 13.46
C THR A 2 -27.92 -13.01 12.84
N PRO A 3 -27.94 -13.17 11.51
CA PRO A 3 -27.50 -14.41 10.89
C PRO A 3 -26.04 -14.63 11.27
N SER A 4 -25.73 -15.84 11.77
CA SER A 4 -24.34 -16.26 11.98
C SER A 4 -23.61 -16.18 10.64
N PRO A 5 -22.39 -15.63 10.59
CA PRO A 5 -21.62 -15.60 9.36
C PRO A 5 -21.42 -17.02 8.83
N ASP A 6 -21.66 -17.20 7.53
CA ASP A 6 -21.43 -18.46 6.82
C ASP A 6 -19.93 -18.78 6.87
N ALA A 7 -19.58 -20.04 7.13
CA ALA A 7 -18.18 -20.50 7.19
C ALA A 7 -17.41 -20.16 5.91
N ARG A 8 -18.11 -20.13 4.76
CA ARG A 8 -17.52 -19.70 3.48
C ARG A 8 -17.14 -18.22 3.48
N THR A 9 -17.97 -17.35 4.05
CA THR A 9 -17.70 -15.90 4.15
C THR A 9 -16.48 -15.66 5.04
N THR A 10 -16.44 -16.26 6.22
CA THR A 10 -15.29 -16.15 7.15
C THR A 10 -13.98 -16.62 6.50
N SER A 11 -14.00 -17.73 5.77
CA SER A 11 -12.81 -18.23 5.06
C SER A 11 -12.30 -17.24 4.01
N ARG A 12 -13.22 -16.64 3.24
CA ARG A 12 -12.87 -15.65 2.22
C ARG A 12 -12.36 -14.35 2.82
N VAL A 13 -12.98 -13.85 3.88
CA VAL A 13 -12.51 -12.67 4.62
C VAL A 13 -11.12 -12.92 5.20
N SER A 14 -10.86 -14.11 5.76
CA SER A 14 -9.54 -14.49 6.26
C SER A 14 -8.47 -14.47 5.16
N LYS A 15 -8.80 -15.01 3.97
CA LYS A 15 -7.90 -14.96 2.80
C LYS A 15 -7.65 -13.54 2.32
N LEU A 16 -8.69 -12.70 2.34
CA LEU A 16 -8.58 -11.28 1.99
C LEU A 16 -7.64 -10.56 2.96
N ILE A 17 -7.79 -10.77 4.27
CA ILE A 17 -6.91 -10.19 5.30
C ILE A 17 -5.45 -10.60 5.06
N ALA A 18 -5.20 -11.89 4.78
CA ALA A 18 -3.85 -12.36 4.46
C ALA A 18 -3.29 -11.69 3.19
N THR A 19 -4.11 -11.53 2.15
CA THR A 19 -3.73 -10.81 0.93
C THR A 19 -3.41 -9.35 1.20
N LEU A 20 -4.20 -8.67 2.04
CA LEU A 20 -3.95 -7.27 2.42
C LEU A 20 -2.64 -7.14 3.21
N ALA A 21 -2.36 -8.08 4.11
CA ALA A 21 -1.10 -8.12 4.85
C ALA A 21 0.12 -8.29 3.92
N ASP A 22 0.02 -9.17 2.92
CA ASP A 22 1.06 -9.42 1.92
C ASP A 22 1.40 -8.16 1.10
N ILE A 23 0.39 -7.44 0.62
CA ILE A 23 0.60 -6.24 -0.19
C ILE A 23 0.98 -4.99 0.63
N LYS A 24 0.85 -5.03 1.96
CA LYS A 24 1.06 -3.87 2.83
C LYS A 24 2.42 -3.23 2.60
N HIS A 25 3.47 -4.04 2.52
CA HIS A 25 4.83 -3.54 2.38
C HIS A 25 5.02 -2.74 1.08
N SER A 26 4.48 -3.24 -0.03
CA SER A 26 4.52 -2.55 -1.33
C SER A 26 3.75 -1.22 -1.30
N ILE A 27 2.64 -1.15 -0.57
CA ILE A 27 1.89 0.09 -0.37
C ILE A 27 2.68 1.07 0.51
N ASP A 28 3.26 0.61 1.61
CA ASP A 28 4.07 1.45 2.51
C ASP A 28 5.26 2.09 1.76
N ILE A 29 5.95 1.34 0.90
CA ILE A 29 7.04 1.84 0.06
C ILE A 29 6.54 2.94 -0.89
N ARG A 30 5.41 2.71 -1.55
CA ARG A 30 4.80 3.70 -2.46
C ARG A 30 4.42 4.98 -1.73
N THR A 31 3.79 4.85 -0.58
CA THR A 31 3.45 5.97 0.28
C THR A 31 4.71 6.73 0.69
N TYR A 32 5.78 6.04 1.09
CA TYR A 32 7.05 6.66 1.42
C TYR A 32 7.61 7.51 0.27
N PHE A 33 7.64 6.99 -0.96
CA PHE A 33 8.12 7.75 -2.12
C PHE A 33 7.26 8.98 -2.44
N VAL A 34 5.94 8.86 -2.32
CA VAL A 34 5.02 10.00 -2.50
C VAL A 34 5.29 11.09 -1.47
N LEU A 35 5.42 10.72 -0.19
CA LEU A 35 5.71 11.66 0.89
C LEU A 35 7.09 12.29 0.75
N GLN A 36 8.10 11.50 0.36
CA GLN A 36 9.43 12.00 0.11
C GLN A 36 9.45 13.05 -1.01
N ASN A 37 8.70 12.85 -2.09
CA ASN A 37 8.60 13.83 -3.17
C ASN A 37 7.87 15.10 -2.70
N TYR A 38 6.72 14.94 -2.04
CA TYR A 38 5.90 16.07 -1.57
C TYR A 38 6.64 16.98 -0.59
N HIS A 39 7.46 16.40 0.31
CA HIS A 39 8.24 17.13 1.31
C HIS A 39 9.66 17.47 0.86
N GLY A 40 9.95 17.45 -0.45
CA GLY A 40 11.24 17.88 -0.99
C GLY A 40 12.45 17.05 -0.51
N HIS A 41 12.24 15.75 -0.30
CA HIS A 41 13.19 14.78 0.25
C HIS A 41 13.56 14.97 1.73
N TYR A 42 12.81 15.79 2.47
CA TYR A 42 12.97 15.97 3.91
C TYR A 42 11.95 15.15 4.73
N PHE A 43 11.65 13.92 4.28
CA PHE A 43 10.73 13.02 4.97
C PHE A 43 11.43 11.76 5.47
N CYS A 44 11.23 11.44 6.75
CA CYS A 44 11.66 10.19 7.36
C CYS A 44 10.48 9.53 8.08
N PRO A 45 10.02 8.33 7.69
CA PRO A 45 8.86 7.69 8.31
C PRO A 45 9.06 7.42 9.81
N HIS A 46 10.31 7.33 10.27
CA HIS A 46 10.64 7.13 11.68
C HIS A 46 10.51 8.40 12.52
N CYS A 47 10.82 9.58 11.99
CA CYS A 47 10.75 10.84 12.77
C CYS A 47 9.66 11.81 12.29
N SER A 48 8.97 11.48 11.19
CA SER A 48 7.84 12.21 10.59
C SER A 48 6.63 11.30 10.38
N PRO A 49 6.14 10.58 11.41
CA PRO A 49 5.05 9.61 11.20
C PRO A 49 3.72 10.26 10.75
N THR A 50 3.58 11.59 10.87
CA THR A 50 2.32 12.33 10.67
C THR A 50 2.46 13.55 9.75
N ASP A 51 3.24 13.47 8.67
CA ASP A 51 3.42 14.59 7.72
C ASP A 51 4.06 15.87 8.30
N LEU A 52 4.54 15.83 9.54
CA LEU A 52 5.33 16.91 10.13
C LEU A 52 6.79 16.81 9.68
N LEU A 53 7.41 17.94 9.40
CA LEU A 53 8.86 18.01 9.13
C LEU A 53 9.62 17.26 10.23
N GLY A 54 10.47 16.34 9.83
CA GLY A 54 11.10 15.40 10.75
C GLY A 54 12.04 16.08 11.72
N SER A 55 11.97 15.69 12.97
CA SER A 55 12.90 16.12 14.02
C SER A 55 14.28 15.47 13.93
N CYS A 56 14.52 14.57 12.96
CA CYS A 56 15.73 13.74 12.91
C CYS A 56 17.06 14.53 12.75
N GLY A 57 17.01 15.86 12.63
CA GLY A 57 18.19 16.69 12.45
C GLY A 57 18.95 16.41 11.14
N PRO A 58 20.01 17.18 10.86
CA PRO A 58 20.78 17.08 9.62
C PRO A 58 21.62 15.79 9.49
N THR A 59 21.65 14.93 10.51
CA THR A 59 22.41 13.67 10.52
C THR A 59 21.62 12.47 10.01
N CYS A 60 20.31 12.61 9.79
CA CYS A 60 19.50 11.52 9.24
C CYS A 60 19.89 11.26 7.79
N PRO A 61 20.38 10.05 7.45
CA PRO A 61 20.78 9.71 6.08
C PRO A 61 19.62 9.85 5.07
N LEU A 62 18.38 9.69 5.55
CA LEU A 62 17.17 9.84 4.75
C LEU A 62 16.77 11.31 4.50
N LEU A 63 17.26 12.26 5.30
CA LEU A 63 17.05 13.71 5.13
C LEU A 63 18.23 14.42 4.44
N ARG A 64 19.39 13.77 4.35
CA ARG A 64 20.58 14.23 3.60
C ARG A 64 21.27 13.05 2.92
N PRO A 65 20.81 12.59 1.75
CA PRO A 65 21.55 11.59 0.98
C PRO A 65 22.93 12.17 0.63
N TYR A 66 23.99 11.50 1.10
CA TYR A 66 25.38 11.98 1.03
C TYR A 66 25.97 12.07 -0.39
N HIS A 67 25.20 11.75 -1.42
CA HIS A 67 25.62 11.81 -2.81
C HIS A 67 24.60 12.58 -3.65
N LYS A 68 24.86 13.87 -3.85
CA LYS A 68 24.16 14.72 -4.84
C LYS A 68 24.56 14.41 -6.27
N SER A 69 25.60 13.59 -6.48
CA SER A 69 26.06 13.16 -7.79
C SER A 69 25.68 11.70 -8.01
N SER A 70 25.28 11.40 -9.23
CA SER A 70 24.90 10.10 -9.79
C SER A 70 23.53 9.57 -9.37
N THR A 71 22.63 9.68 -10.35
CA THR A 71 21.39 8.94 -10.55
C THR A 71 20.26 9.26 -9.56
N GLN A 72 19.36 10.18 -9.93
CA GLN A 72 17.94 9.97 -9.63
C GLN A 72 17.58 8.63 -10.30
N PRO A 73 17.43 7.50 -9.58
CA PRO A 73 17.42 6.22 -10.27
C PRO A 73 16.14 6.04 -11.10
N TYR A 74 15.07 6.75 -10.75
CA TYR A 74 13.83 6.82 -11.52
C TYR A 74 13.21 8.19 -11.26
N ALA A 75 13.07 9.02 -12.30
CA ALA A 75 12.19 10.18 -12.21
C ALA A 75 10.76 9.63 -12.00
N LEU A 76 10.28 9.64 -10.75
CA LEU A 76 8.91 9.28 -10.44
C LEU A 76 8.01 10.26 -11.18
N THR A 77 7.34 9.78 -12.23
CA THR A 77 6.51 10.66 -13.05
C THR A 77 5.32 11.13 -12.23
N PRO A 78 4.75 12.33 -12.51
CA PRO A 78 3.53 12.78 -11.86
C PRO A 78 2.39 11.76 -11.91
N GLU A 79 2.26 11.03 -13.02
CA GLU A 79 1.26 9.98 -13.21
C GLU A 79 1.50 8.79 -12.28
N TRP A 80 2.77 8.36 -12.12
CA TRP A 80 3.11 7.30 -11.19
C TRP A 80 2.79 7.71 -9.75
N MET A 81 3.14 8.94 -9.36
CA MET A 81 2.87 9.46 -8.01
C MET A 81 1.37 9.54 -7.73
N GLN A 82 0.57 9.99 -8.70
CA GLN A 82 -0.88 10.01 -8.59
C GLN A 82 -1.44 8.59 -8.44
N CYS A 83 -0.95 7.62 -9.22
CA CYS A 83 -1.36 6.23 -9.10
C CYS A 83 -1.00 5.65 -7.73
N ALA A 84 0.22 5.89 -7.23
CA ALA A 84 0.68 5.45 -5.93
C ALA A 84 -0.17 6.03 -4.79
N HIS A 85 -0.54 7.31 -4.88
CA HIS A 85 -1.42 7.96 -3.92
C HIS A 85 -2.81 7.33 -3.89
N LEU A 86 -3.43 7.13 -5.07
CA LEU A 86 -4.74 6.49 -5.19
C LEU A 86 -4.72 5.04 -4.70
N ASP A 87 -3.66 4.29 -4.97
CA ASP A 87 -3.50 2.92 -4.48
C ASP A 87 -3.39 2.88 -2.95
N ALA A 88 -2.66 3.81 -2.34
CA ALA A 88 -2.56 3.93 -0.88
C ALA A 88 -3.91 4.28 -0.23
N GLN A 89 -4.67 5.21 -0.84
CA GLN A 89 -6.03 5.53 -0.39
C GLN A 89 -6.98 4.34 -0.49
N LEU A 90 -6.92 3.60 -1.61
CA LEU A 90 -7.73 2.40 -1.81
C LEU A 90 -7.36 1.30 -0.81
N TYR A 91 -6.08 1.08 -0.55
CA TYR A 91 -5.63 0.11 0.46
C TYR A 91 -6.16 0.47 1.85
N LYS A 92 -5.99 1.73 2.27
CA LYS A 92 -6.47 2.20 3.58
C LYS A 92 -7.99 2.05 3.71
N SER A 93 -8.74 2.50 2.70
CA SER A 93 -10.21 2.40 2.75
C SER A 93 -10.67 0.95 2.83
N LEU A 94 -9.99 0.03 2.13
CA LEU A 94 -10.29 -1.40 2.15
C LEU A 94 -9.97 -2.04 3.51
N VAL A 95 -8.81 -1.73 4.11
CA VAL A 95 -8.46 -2.21 5.47
C VAL A 95 -9.48 -1.70 6.49
N ASP A 96 -9.82 -0.42 6.45
CA ASP A 96 -10.80 0.18 7.36
C ASP A 96 -12.19 -0.43 7.17
N ASP A 97 -12.56 -0.80 5.93
CA ASP A 97 -13.85 -1.40 5.62
C ASP A 97 -13.95 -2.85 6.10
N VAL A 98 -12.88 -3.63 5.88
CA VAL A 98 -12.76 -5.00 6.39
C VAL A 98 -12.78 -5.01 7.91
N ALA A 99 -12.05 -4.09 8.57
CA ALA A 99 -12.04 -3.98 10.03
C ALA A 99 -13.42 -3.62 10.61
N ARG A 100 -14.20 -2.78 9.91
CA ARG A 100 -15.54 -2.37 10.36
C ARG A 100 -16.60 -3.44 10.21
N HIS A 101 -16.57 -4.20 9.12
CA HIS A 101 -17.65 -5.14 8.79
C HIS A 101 -17.28 -6.61 9.03
N GLY A 102 -16.01 -6.97 8.92
CA GLY A 102 -15.51 -8.33 9.13
C GLY A 102 -16.34 -9.37 8.37
N ASP A 103 -16.76 -10.41 9.09
CA ASP A 103 -17.52 -11.53 8.54
C ASP A 103 -19.01 -11.23 8.32
N ALA A 104 -19.51 -10.09 8.79
CA ALA A 104 -20.92 -9.69 8.63
C ALA A 104 -21.20 -9.03 7.27
N VAL A 105 -20.25 -9.08 6.34
CA VAL A 105 -20.33 -8.49 5.00
C VAL A 105 -21.20 -9.33 4.07
N ASP A 106 -21.96 -8.66 3.19
CA ASP A 106 -22.69 -9.35 2.13
C ASP A 106 -21.76 -9.87 1.02
N ALA A 107 -22.25 -10.85 0.26
CA ALA A 107 -21.46 -11.53 -0.76
C ALA A 107 -21.00 -10.61 -1.90
N GLU A 108 -21.75 -9.55 -2.21
CA GLU A 108 -21.42 -8.63 -3.29
C GLU A 108 -20.27 -7.71 -2.88
N ARG A 109 -20.36 -7.12 -1.70
CA ARG A 109 -19.29 -6.28 -1.15
C ARG A 109 -18.00 -7.07 -0.93
N LEU A 110 -18.09 -8.33 -0.49
CA LEU A 110 -16.92 -9.21 -0.40
C LEU A 110 -16.26 -9.45 -1.77
N ARG A 111 -17.04 -9.63 -2.85
CA ARG A 111 -16.48 -9.73 -4.22
C ARG A 111 -15.77 -8.44 -4.64
N GLN A 112 -16.33 -7.29 -4.28
CA GLN A 112 -15.72 -5.98 -4.59
C GLN A 112 -14.39 -5.80 -3.84
N TRP A 113 -14.33 -6.20 -2.57
CA TRP A 113 -13.11 -6.20 -1.77
C TRP A 113 -12.03 -7.10 -2.38
N GLU A 114 -12.36 -8.33 -2.72
CA GLU A 114 -11.43 -9.27 -3.35
C GLU A 114 -10.89 -8.73 -4.68
N LYS A 115 -11.76 -8.14 -5.52
CA LYS A 115 -11.36 -7.52 -6.78
C LYS A 115 -10.43 -6.32 -6.57
N ALA A 116 -10.70 -5.49 -5.56
CA ALA A 116 -9.85 -4.35 -5.22
C ALA A 116 -8.47 -4.79 -4.69
N ALA A 117 -8.43 -5.76 -3.78
CA ALA A 117 -7.20 -6.33 -3.27
C ALA A 117 -6.36 -6.96 -4.38
N GLU A 118 -6.97 -7.71 -5.30
CA GLU A 118 -6.28 -8.31 -6.44
C GLU A 118 -5.69 -7.25 -7.38
N LYS A 119 -6.43 -6.16 -7.63
CA LYS A 119 -5.93 -5.03 -8.43
C LYS A 119 -4.69 -4.41 -7.78
N LEU A 120 -4.71 -4.19 -6.46
CA LEU A 120 -3.54 -3.67 -5.73
C LEU A 120 -2.37 -4.65 -5.78
N ARG A 121 -2.62 -5.94 -5.55
CA ARG A 121 -1.61 -7.01 -5.61
C ARG A 121 -0.89 -7.04 -6.95
N ARG A 122 -1.64 -7.07 -8.06
CA ARG A 122 -1.07 -7.07 -9.41
C ARG A 122 -0.18 -5.87 -9.67
N LYS A 123 -0.61 -4.69 -9.24
CA LYS A 123 0.20 -3.47 -9.40
C LYS A 123 1.47 -3.52 -8.55
N GLY A 124 1.43 -4.17 -7.39
CA GLY A 124 2.56 -4.27 -6.46
C GLY A 124 3.66 -5.24 -6.89
N ARG A 125 3.41 -6.08 -7.90
CA ARG A 125 4.33 -7.12 -8.34
C ARG A 125 5.50 -6.59 -9.18
N ASN A 126 6.67 -7.20 -8.97
CA ASN A 126 7.82 -7.02 -9.83
C ASN A 126 7.67 -7.84 -11.14
N MET A 127 8.56 -7.60 -12.11
CA MET A 127 8.50 -8.27 -13.41
C MET A 127 8.63 -9.79 -13.33
N ALA A 128 9.45 -10.31 -12.42
CA ALA A 128 9.64 -11.76 -12.24
C ALA A 128 8.35 -12.42 -11.72
N GLU A 129 7.66 -11.79 -10.77
CA GLU A 129 6.37 -12.26 -10.25
C GLU A 129 5.27 -12.21 -11.30
N GLN A 130 5.27 -11.19 -12.17
CA GLN A 130 4.34 -11.12 -13.31
C GLN A 130 4.63 -12.21 -14.34
N HIS A 131 5.89 -12.47 -14.65
CA HIS A 131 6.31 -13.53 -15.57
C HIS A 131 5.92 -14.92 -15.07
N ALA A 132 6.18 -15.20 -13.79
CA ALA A 132 5.82 -16.47 -13.17
C ALA A 132 4.30 -16.74 -13.20
N GLU A 133 3.46 -15.72 -12.99
CA GLU A 133 2.00 -15.88 -13.10
C GLU A 133 1.53 -16.12 -14.55
N ASN A 134 2.25 -15.54 -15.52
CA ASN A 134 1.95 -15.69 -16.95
C ASN A 134 2.58 -16.95 -17.58
N GLY A 135 3.30 -17.77 -16.79
CA GLY A 135 3.88 -19.05 -17.25
C GLY A 135 5.16 -18.93 -18.07
N TRP A 136 5.95 -17.87 -17.85
CA TRP A 136 7.25 -17.65 -18.50
C TRP A 136 8.42 -18.20 -17.67
#